data_AF-A0AA42YS49-F1
#
_entry.id   AF-A0AA42YS49-F1
#
_cell.length_a   1.000
_cell.length_b   1.000
_cell.length_c   1.000
_cell.angle_alpha   90.00
_cell.angle_beta   90.00
_cell.angle_gamma   90.00
#
_symmetry.space_group_name_H-M   'P 1'
#
loop_
_entity.id
_entity.type
_entity.pdbx_description
1 polymer ?
#
loop_
_entity_poly.entity_id
_entity_poly.type
_entity_poly.pdbx_seq_one_letter_code
_entity_poly.pdbx_strand_id
1 'polypeptide(L)'
;MVKDDKTQKKMNFFLPKTFASELKERQSVRATFRLSEGCINAISIVATQMGIKQKSLFDHLAEDMDSLKSIAREIKQRKIKKQGRIQKTFVISKKSLSSIDEISNMFNSSRDVLIEHYIQRLLPIISKERVKHEKRKEFLVKITKHFQQGEKMLDDIRKQLGSDDPIINKFKMVMSGYETVKDNMEAFIDRSKGIEEFDADDLNL
;
A
#
# COMPACT_ATOMS: atom_id res chain seq x y z
N MET A 1 -36.86 28.33 48.20
CA MET A 1 -37.05 28.26 46.74
C MET A 1 -36.29 29.42 46.09
N VAL A 2 -35.86 29.22 44.83
CA VAL A 2 -35.05 30.12 43.97
C VAL A 2 -33.54 29.99 44.23
N LYS A 3 -32.86 28.98 43.64
CA LYS A 3 -32.29 28.86 42.26
C LYS A 3 -31.13 29.85 42.00
N ASP A 4 -29.92 29.36 42.23
CA ASP A 4 -28.69 29.87 41.63
C ASP A 4 -28.60 29.43 40.16
N ASP A 5 -28.49 30.42 39.27
CA ASP A 5 -28.40 30.27 37.82
C ASP A 5 -26.94 30.10 37.40
N LYS A 6 -26.55 28.86 37.04
CA LYS A 6 -25.21 28.56 36.53
C LYS A 6 -25.13 28.95 35.06
N THR A 7 -24.38 30.02 34.81
CA THR A 7 -23.98 30.51 33.49
C THR A 7 -23.21 29.42 32.71
N GLN A 8 -23.88 28.68 31.82
CA GLN A 8 -23.21 27.86 30.81
C GLN A 8 -22.76 28.73 29.64
N LYS A 9 -21.49 29.13 29.68
CA LYS A 9 -20.80 29.79 28.57
C LYS A 9 -20.59 28.78 27.44
N LYS A 10 -21.49 28.76 26.44
CA LYS A 10 -21.30 28.00 25.19
C LYS A 10 -20.09 28.57 24.45
N MET A 11 -18.96 27.87 24.48
CA MET A 11 -17.85 28.09 23.56
C MET A 11 -18.26 27.61 22.16
N ASN A 12 -18.59 28.56 21.28
CA ASN A 12 -18.74 28.30 19.86
C ASN A 12 -17.35 28.08 19.25
N PHE A 13 -16.99 26.82 19.01
CA PHE A 13 -15.83 26.46 18.19
C PHE A 13 -16.11 26.84 16.73
N PHE A 14 -15.54 27.95 16.27
CA PHE A 14 -15.50 28.29 14.85
C PHE A 14 -14.46 27.41 14.16
N LEU A 15 -14.90 26.32 13.53
CA LEU A 15 -14.07 25.58 12.58
C LEU A 15 -13.95 26.42 11.30
N PRO A 16 -12.73 26.71 10.79
CA PRO A 16 -12.55 27.40 9.52
C PRO A 16 -13.28 26.65 8.41
N LYS A 17 -14.06 27.36 7.57
CA LYS A 17 -14.78 26.73 6.43
C LYS A 17 -13.83 25.95 5.51
N THR A 18 -12.59 26.41 5.38
CA THR A 18 -11.50 25.74 4.63
C THR A 18 -11.18 24.35 5.19
N PHE A 19 -11.15 24.21 6.52
CA PHE A 19 -10.91 22.92 7.18
C PHE A 19 -12.06 21.93 6.91
N ALA A 20 -13.30 22.40 6.96
CA ALA A 20 -14.46 21.56 6.68
C ALA A 20 -14.51 21.08 5.21
N SER A 21 -14.12 21.92 4.25
CA SER A 21 -14.01 21.53 2.83
C SER A 21 -12.86 20.55 2.61
N GLU A 22 -11.69 20.78 3.20
CA GLU A 22 -10.54 19.87 3.09
C GLU A 22 -10.85 18.48 3.67
N LEU A 23 -11.57 18.42 4.80
CA LEU A 23 -11.99 17.14 5.37
C LEU A 23 -12.99 16.40 4.47
N LYS A 24 -13.91 17.13 3.80
CA LYS A 24 -14.84 16.55 2.83
C LYS A 24 -14.12 16.01 1.59
N GLU A 25 -13.04 16.65 1.17
CA GLU A 25 -12.21 16.19 0.04
C GLU A 25 -11.43 14.91 0.38
N ARG A 26 -11.01 14.75 1.64
CA ARG A 26 -10.34 13.54 2.14
C ARG A 26 -11.29 12.37 2.41
N GLN A 27 -12.60 12.59 2.31
CA GLN A 27 -13.60 11.55 2.54
C GLN A 27 -13.37 10.37 1.60
N SER A 28 -13.36 9.17 2.16
CA SER A 28 -13.28 7.93 1.39
C SER A 28 -14.60 7.66 0.68
N VAL A 29 -14.54 7.44 -0.63
CA VAL A 29 -15.67 7.10 -1.49
C VAL A 29 -15.37 5.80 -2.25
N ARG A 30 -16.41 5.09 -2.69
CA ARG A 30 -16.28 3.92 -3.54
C ARG A 30 -16.41 4.33 -5.01
N ALA A 31 -15.44 3.94 -5.83
CA ALA A 31 -15.46 4.17 -7.27
C ALA A 31 -15.27 2.85 -8.00
N THR A 32 -16.13 2.58 -8.99
CA THR A 32 -16.05 1.37 -9.81
C THR A 32 -15.41 1.69 -11.14
N PHE A 33 -14.37 0.93 -11.49
CA PHE A 33 -13.64 1.02 -12.74
C PHE A 33 -13.76 -0.30 -13.51
N ARG A 34 -13.62 -0.25 -14.83
CA ARG A 34 -13.51 -1.43 -15.69
C ARG A 34 -12.08 -1.59 -16.14
N LEU A 35 -11.32 -2.43 -15.44
CA LEU A 35 -9.86 -2.58 -15.64
C LEU A 35 -9.53 -4.01 -16.07
N SER A 36 -8.41 -4.20 -16.78
CA SER A 36 -7.84 -5.53 -16.98
C SER A 36 -7.46 -6.20 -15.65
N GLU A 37 -7.46 -7.52 -15.62
CA GLU A 37 -7.04 -8.29 -14.45
C GLU A 37 -5.59 -7.97 -14.07
N GLY A 38 -4.69 -7.88 -15.06
CA GLY A 38 -3.30 -7.46 -14.86
C GLY A 38 -3.19 -6.08 -14.21
N CYS A 39 -4.05 -5.12 -14.56
CA CYS A 39 -4.05 -3.79 -13.93
C CYS A 39 -4.47 -3.86 -12.46
N ILE A 40 -5.51 -4.64 -12.14
CA ILE A 40 -5.98 -4.83 -10.76
C ILE A 40 -4.90 -5.51 -9.91
N ASN A 41 -4.22 -6.52 -10.47
CA ASN A 41 -3.11 -7.21 -9.81
C ASN A 41 -1.93 -6.27 -9.59
N ALA A 42 -1.54 -5.50 -10.60
CA ALA A 42 -0.48 -4.50 -10.50
C ALA A 42 -0.76 -3.44 -9.41
N ILE A 43 -2.00 -2.93 -9.30
CA ILE A 43 -2.39 -2.01 -8.22
C ILE A 43 -2.14 -2.64 -6.84
N SER A 44 -2.53 -3.91 -6.68
CA SER A 44 -2.35 -4.63 -5.41
C SER A 44 -0.88 -4.84 -5.08
N ILE A 45 -0.09 -5.26 -6.07
CA ILE A 45 1.35 -5.48 -5.94
C ILE A 45 2.07 -4.19 -5.58
N VAL A 46 1.84 -3.10 -6.32
CA VAL A 46 2.49 -1.80 -6.07
C VAL A 46 2.14 -1.30 -4.67
N ALA A 47 0.87 -1.34 -4.27
CA ALA A 47 0.45 -0.92 -2.94
C ALA A 47 1.19 -1.72 -1.84
N THR A 48 1.28 -3.04 -2.02
CA THR A 48 1.97 -3.93 -1.08
C THR A 48 3.46 -3.65 -1.00
N GLN A 49 4.14 -3.50 -2.14
CA GLN A 49 5.58 -3.25 -2.19
C GLN A 49 5.95 -1.87 -1.63
N MET A 50 5.10 -0.87 -1.83
CA MET A 50 5.29 0.48 -1.28
C MET A 50 4.85 0.59 0.19
N GLY A 51 4.23 -0.46 0.77
CA GLY A 51 3.73 -0.43 2.14
C GLY A 51 2.55 0.54 2.35
N ILE A 52 1.81 0.84 1.28
CA ILE A 52 0.68 1.78 1.30
C ILE A 52 -0.65 1.05 1.03
N LYS A 53 -1.75 1.72 1.36
CA LYS A 53 -3.09 1.24 0.96
C LYS A 53 -3.32 1.54 -0.52
N GLN A 54 -4.12 0.72 -1.20
CA GLN A 54 -4.53 0.99 -2.59
C GLN A 54 -5.16 2.39 -2.76
N LYS A 55 -5.97 2.84 -1.79
CA LYS A 55 -6.49 4.21 -1.73
C LYS A 55 -5.39 5.27 -1.90
N SER A 56 -4.29 5.12 -1.16
CA SER A 56 -3.17 6.07 -1.18
C SER A 56 -2.48 6.10 -2.54
N LEU A 57 -2.44 4.98 -3.28
CA LEU A 57 -1.92 4.96 -4.64
C LEU A 57 -2.75 5.87 -5.58
N PHE A 58 -4.08 5.82 -5.47
CA PHE A 58 -4.96 6.73 -6.22
C PHE A 58 -4.85 8.18 -5.75
N ASP A 59 -4.61 8.41 -4.46
CA ASP A 59 -4.41 9.74 -3.93
C ASP A 59 -3.11 10.37 -4.48
N HIS A 60 -2.01 9.61 -4.53
CA HIS A 60 -0.77 10.07 -5.17
C HIS A 60 -0.93 10.31 -6.67
N LEU A 61 -1.68 9.47 -7.37
CA LEU A 61 -2.02 9.70 -8.78
C LEU A 61 -2.70 11.05 -8.98
N ALA A 62 -3.68 11.37 -8.14
CA ALA A 62 -4.49 12.58 -8.29
C ALA A 62 -3.82 13.86 -7.78
N GLU A 63 -2.83 13.74 -6.89
CA GLU A 63 -1.99 14.86 -6.46
C GLU A 63 -1.11 15.38 -7.61
N ASP A 64 -0.65 14.52 -8.50
CA ASP A 64 0.16 14.88 -9.66
C ASP A 64 -0.69 15.08 -10.93
N MET A 65 -1.37 16.23 -10.98
CA MET A 65 -2.23 16.61 -12.10
C MET A 65 -1.48 16.72 -13.43
N ASP A 66 -0.20 17.09 -13.42
CA ASP A 66 0.58 17.24 -14.64
C ASP A 66 0.99 15.89 -15.21
N SER A 67 1.31 14.91 -14.36
CA SER A 67 1.46 13.52 -14.78
C SER A 67 0.17 12.97 -15.37
N LEU A 68 -1.00 13.23 -14.76
CA LEU A 68 -2.30 12.81 -15.31
C LEU A 68 -2.59 13.43 -16.67
N LYS A 69 -2.31 14.72 -16.86
CA LYS A 69 -2.45 15.41 -18.16
C LYS A 69 -1.51 14.81 -19.21
N SER A 70 -0.27 14.49 -18.83
CA SER A 70 0.71 13.83 -19.70
C SER A 70 0.19 12.48 -20.18
N ILE A 71 -0.31 11.64 -19.26
CA ILE A 71 -0.94 10.35 -19.58
C ILE A 71 -2.12 10.53 -20.54
N ALA A 72 -3.01 11.49 -20.24
CA ALA A 72 -4.19 11.75 -21.06
C ALA A 72 -3.85 12.15 -22.51
N ARG A 73 -2.75 12.89 -22.70
CA ARG A 73 -2.24 13.26 -24.04
C ARG A 73 -1.69 12.07 -24.81
N GLU A 74 -0.94 11.19 -24.14
CA GLU A 74 -0.39 9.96 -24.76
C GLU A 74 -1.50 9.00 -25.19
N ILE A 75 -2.56 8.87 -24.39
CA ILE A 75 -3.70 8.00 -24.69
C ILE A 75 -4.38 8.40 -26.01
N LYS A 76 -4.56 9.70 -26.27
CA LYS A 76 -5.19 10.19 -27.52
C LYS A 76 -4.46 9.74 -28.78
N GLN A 77 -3.16 9.45 -28.67
CA GLN A 77 -2.29 9.11 -29.78
C GLN A 77 -2.25 7.59 -30.06
N ARG A 78 -2.87 6.75 -29.22
CA ARG A 78 -2.81 5.28 -29.31
C ARG A 78 -4.19 4.65 -29.55
N LYS A 79 -4.20 3.54 -30.30
CA LYS A 79 -5.39 2.66 -30.40
C LYS A 79 -5.41 1.71 -29.21
N ILE A 80 -6.38 1.89 -28.31
CA ILE A 80 -6.52 1.10 -27.09
C ILE A 80 -7.26 -0.21 -27.40
N LYS A 81 -6.68 -1.38 -27.10
CA LYS A 81 -7.43 -2.63 -27.09
C LYS A 81 -8.31 -2.69 -25.84
N LYS A 82 -9.55 -3.15 -25.98
CA LYS A 82 -10.59 -3.15 -24.91
C LYS A 82 -10.91 -4.55 -24.37
N GLN A 83 -10.10 -5.56 -24.66
CA GLN A 83 -10.45 -6.94 -24.35
C GLN A 83 -10.15 -7.27 -22.87
N GLY A 84 -11.03 -8.05 -22.23
CA GLY A 84 -10.78 -8.63 -20.89
C GLY A 84 -11.01 -7.73 -19.67
N ARG A 85 -11.70 -6.58 -19.78
CA ARG A 85 -11.93 -5.68 -18.62
C ARG A 85 -13.04 -6.17 -17.69
N ILE A 86 -12.72 -6.27 -16.40
CA ILE A 86 -13.65 -6.61 -15.32
C ILE A 86 -13.99 -5.40 -14.46
N GLN A 87 -15.18 -5.39 -13.87
CA GLN A 87 -15.58 -4.33 -12.94
C GLN A 87 -14.93 -4.55 -11.58
N LYS A 88 -14.20 -3.55 -11.09
CA LYS A 88 -13.62 -3.55 -9.74
C LYS A 88 -13.92 -2.24 -9.05
N THR A 89 -14.44 -2.33 -7.82
CA THR A 89 -14.70 -1.18 -6.97
C THR A 89 -13.54 -0.97 -6.02
N PHE A 90 -12.96 0.23 -6.03
CA PHE A 90 -11.91 0.66 -5.11
C PHE A 90 -12.42 1.72 -4.16
N VAL A 91 -11.79 1.82 -2.99
CA VAL A 91 -11.96 2.95 -2.08
C VAL A 91 -10.90 4.00 -2.43
N ILE A 92 -11.31 5.21 -2.76
CA ILE A 92 -10.44 6.34 -3.11
C ILE A 92 -10.89 7.61 -2.37
N SER A 93 -10.07 8.66 -2.31
CA SER A 93 -10.57 9.94 -1.78
C SER A 93 -11.51 10.62 -2.77
N LYS A 94 -12.46 11.41 -2.25
CA LYS A 94 -13.37 12.21 -3.08
C LYS A 94 -12.59 13.15 -3.99
N LYS A 95 -11.53 13.78 -3.46
CA LYS A 95 -10.62 14.63 -4.24
C LYS A 95 -10.03 13.87 -5.43
N SER A 96 -9.51 12.67 -5.20
CA SER A 96 -8.89 11.87 -6.27
C SER A 96 -9.86 11.52 -7.38
N LEU A 97 -11.09 11.13 -7.01
CA LEU A 97 -12.14 10.87 -8.00
C LEU A 97 -12.44 12.13 -8.83
N SER A 98 -12.58 13.29 -8.18
CA SER A 98 -12.83 14.55 -8.87
C SER A 98 -11.70 14.95 -9.82
N SER A 99 -10.43 14.79 -9.41
CA SER A 99 -9.28 15.04 -10.28
C SER A 99 -9.26 14.12 -11.50
N ILE A 100 -9.56 12.83 -11.31
CA ILE A 100 -9.64 11.86 -12.41
C ILE A 100 -10.79 12.22 -13.36
N ASP A 101 -11.96 12.59 -12.83
CA ASP A 101 -13.12 13.03 -13.61
C ASP A 101 -12.82 14.30 -14.42
N GLU A 102 -12.13 15.27 -13.80
CA GLU A 102 -11.73 16.52 -14.46
C GLU A 102 -10.83 16.25 -15.67
N ILE A 103 -9.78 15.43 -15.51
CA ILE A 103 -8.86 15.08 -16.60
C ILE A 103 -9.56 14.23 -17.67
N SER A 104 -10.40 13.29 -17.25
CA SER A 104 -11.21 12.47 -18.16
C SER A 104 -12.08 13.34 -19.07
N ASN A 105 -12.76 14.35 -18.50
CA ASN A 105 -13.59 15.29 -19.24
C ASN A 105 -12.75 16.23 -20.12
N MET A 106 -11.66 16.80 -19.58
CA MET A 106 -10.79 17.75 -20.29
C MET A 106 -10.15 17.13 -21.55
N PHE A 107 -9.82 15.83 -21.49
CA PHE A 107 -9.21 15.12 -22.61
C PHE A 107 -10.17 14.19 -23.35
N ASN A 108 -11.45 14.12 -22.99
CA ASN A 108 -12.42 13.18 -23.57
C ASN A 108 -11.88 11.72 -23.57
N SER A 109 -11.26 11.33 -22.47
CA SER A 109 -10.63 10.01 -22.27
C SER A 109 -11.37 9.25 -21.18
N SER A 110 -11.49 7.92 -21.28
CA SER A 110 -12.10 7.12 -20.20
C SER A 110 -11.21 7.11 -18.95
N ARG A 111 -11.83 7.26 -17.77
CA ARG A 111 -11.20 7.09 -16.46
C ARG A 111 -10.47 5.75 -16.36
N ASP A 112 -11.10 4.69 -16.85
CA ASP A 112 -10.52 3.34 -16.85
C ASP A 112 -9.17 3.30 -17.58
N VAL A 113 -9.10 3.95 -18.74
CA VAL A 113 -7.90 3.99 -19.58
C VAL A 113 -6.80 4.84 -18.94
N LEU A 114 -7.17 5.95 -18.29
CA LEU A 114 -6.25 6.77 -17.52
C LEU A 114 -5.58 5.97 -16.40
N ILE A 115 -6.38 5.20 -15.64
CA ILE A 115 -5.86 4.35 -14.58
C ILE A 115 -4.94 3.25 -15.15
N GLU A 116 -5.38 2.54 -16.20
CA GLU A 116 -4.55 1.48 -16.81
C GLU A 116 -3.18 2.01 -17.29
N HIS A 117 -3.15 3.16 -17.97
CA HIS A 117 -1.88 3.75 -18.43
C HIS A 117 -1.02 4.27 -17.27
N TYR A 118 -1.62 4.80 -16.21
CA TYR A 118 -0.87 5.17 -15.02
C TYR A 118 -0.18 3.95 -14.41
N ILE A 119 -0.91 2.86 -14.22
CA ILE A 119 -0.37 1.63 -13.64
C ILE A 119 0.69 1.01 -14.56
N GLN A 120 0.54 1.12 -15.87
CA GLN A 120 1.57 0.71 -16.83
C GLN A 120 2.90 1.44 -16.59
N ARG A 121 2.88 2.74 -16.26
CA ARG A 121 4.11 3.49 -15.94
C ARG A 121 4.81 3.00 -14.68
N LEU A 122 4.12 2.25 -13.82
CA LEU A 122 4.68 1.65 -12.61
C LEU A 122 5.28 0.26 -12.87
N LEU A 123 5.12 -0.32 -14.06
CA LEU A 123 5.71 -1.62 -14.41
C LEU A 123 7.22 -1.71 -14.14
N PRO A 124 8.06 -0.70 -14.49
CA PRO A 124 9.49 -0.77 -14.20
C PRO A 124 9.79 -0.85 -12.70
N ILE A 125 8.91 -0.30 -11.85
CA ILE A 125 9.01 -0.39 -10.39
C ILE A 125 8.69 -1.82 -9.96
N ILE A 126 7.62 -2.42 -10.50
CA ILE A 126 7.24 -3.81 -10.22
C ILE A 126 8.39 -4.76 -10.60
N SER A 127 8.98 -4.61 -11.79
CA SER A 127 10.11 -5.45 -12.22
C SER A 127 11.31 -5.34 -11.27
N LYS A 128 11.65 -4.13 -10.81
CA LYS A 128 12.73 -3.91 -9.84
C LYS A 128 12.41 -4.54 -8.48
N GLU A 129 11.17 -4.41 -8.01
CA GLU A 129 10.74 -5.00 -6.75
C GLU A 129 10.69 -6.52 -6.80
N ARG A 130 10.39 -7.13 -7.96
CA ARG A 130 10.46 -8.59 -8.15
C ARG A 130 11.87 -9.12 -7.92
N VAL A 131 12.88 -8.45 -8.48
CA VAL A 131 14.30 -8.83 -8.26
C VAL A 131 14.67 -8.72 -6.78
N LYS A 132 14.25 -7.63 -6.10
CA LYS A 132 14.49 -7.47 -4.67
C LYS A 132 13.76 -8.54 -3.85
N HIS A 133 12.54 -8.90 -4.23
CA HIS A 133 11.74 -9.93 -3.57
C HIS A 133 12.46 -11.28 -3.58
N GLU A 134 13.03 -11.70 -4.71
CA GLU A 134 13.86 -12.91 -4.77
C GLU A 134 15.06 -12.82 -3.81
N LYS A 135 15.75 -11.68 -3.77
CA LYS A 135 16.84 -11.47 -2.81
C LYS A 135 16.39 -11.50 -1.36
N ARG A 136 15.21 -10.96 -1.04
CA ARG A 136 14.63 -11.04 0.31
C ARG A 136 14.38 -12.48 0.73
N LYS A 137 13.89 -13.35 -0.17
CA LYS A 137 13.74 -14.79 0.09
C LYS A 137 15.08 -15.46 0.39
N GLU A 138 16.12 -15.19 -0.41
CA GLU A 138 17.48 -15.71 -0.17
C GLU A 138 18.01 -15.30 1.22
N PHE A 139 17.79 -14.04 1.62
CA PHE A 139 18.19 -13.56 2.94
C PHE A 139 17.34 -14.14 4.08
N LEU A 140 16.03 -14.33 3.90
CA LEU A 140 15.17 -14.92 4.93
C LEU A 140 15.64 -16.34 5.29
N VAL A 141 16.08 -17.14 4.32
CA VAL A 141 16.67 -18.47 4.56
C VAL A 141 17.91 -18.35 5.44
N LYS A 142 18.81 -17.41 5.15
CA LYS A 142 20.04 -17.17 5.94
C LYS A 142 19.71 -16.70 7.36
N ILE A 143 18.75 -15.80 7.50
CA ILE A 143 18.29 -15.25 8.78
C ILE A 143 17.67 -16.36 9.63
N THR A 144 16.83 -17.21 9.04
CA THR A 144 16.19 -18.34 9.72
C THR A 144 17.24 -19.35 10.22
N LYS A 145 18.26 -19.64 9.39
CA LYS A 145 19.37 -20.49 9.80
C LYS A 145 20.17 -19.89 10.96
N HIS A 146 20.43 -18.59 10.94
CA HIS A 146 21.14 -17.91 12.02
C HIS A 146 20.31 -17.86 13.32
N PHE A 147 19.00 -17.66 13.22
CA PHE A 147 18.09 -17.76 14.36
C PHE A 147 18.18 -19.14 15.04
N GLN A 148 18.13 -20.22 14.26
CA GLN A 148 18.29 -21.59 14.77
C GLN A 148 19.66 -21.82 15.44
N GLN A 149 20.72 -21.15 14.99
CA GLN A 149 22.03 -21.20 15.66
C GLN A 149 21.98 -20.50 17.03
N GLY A 150 21.29 -19.36 17.12
CA GLY A 150 21.05 -18.67 18.38
C GLY A 150 20.24 -19.52 19.37
N GLU A 151 19.22 -20.23 18.90
CA GLU A 151 18.45 -21.16 19.74
C GLU A 151 19.31 -22.29 20.31
N LYS A 152 20.17 -22.90 19.47
CA LYS A 152 21.11 -23.92 19.92
C LYS A 152 22.07 -23.39 20.99
N MET A 153 22.61 -22.19 20.78
CA MET A 153 23.47 -21.54 21.77
C MET A 153 22.73 -21.30 23.10
N LEU A 154 21.46 -20.90 23.04
CA LEU A 154 20.66 -20.69 24.25
C LEU A 154 20.43 -21.99 25.02
N ASP A 155 20.18 -23.10 24.31
CA ASP A 155 20.06 -24.42 24.91
C ASP A 155 21.38 -24.92 25.50
N ASP A 156 22.51 -24.64 24.85
CA ASP A 156 23.83 -25.01 25.37
C ASP A 156 24.19 -24.24 26.64
N ILE A 157 23.87 -22.94 26.71
CA ILE A 157 24.02 -22.13 27.92
C ILE A 157 23.17 -22.70 29.06
N ARG A 158 21.91 -23.07 28.80
CA ARG A 158 21.02 -23.69 29.79
C ARG A 158 21.60 -24.99 30.35
N LYS A 159 22.18 -25.83 29.49
CA LYS A 159 22.78 -27.12 29.90
C LYS A 159 24.04 -26.93 30.74
N GLN A 160 24.86 -25.91 30.44
CA GLN A 160 26.15 -25.71 31.10
C GLN A 160 26.05 -24.90 32.39
N LEU A 161 25.21 -23.86 32.43
CA LEU A 161 25.12 -22.93 33.58
C LEU A 161 23.91 -23.20 34.47
N GLY A 162 22.96 -24.02 34.02
CA GLY A 162 21.69 -24.26 34.72
C GLY A 162 20.66 -23.16 34.44
N SER A 163 19.38 -23.50 34.52
CA SER A 163 18.27 -22.64 34.03
C SER A 163 18.09 -21.32 34.79
N ASP A 164 18.64 -21.21 35.99
CA ASP A 164 18.51 -20.05 36.87
C ASP A 164 19.62 -19.00 36.68
N ASP A 165 20.59 -19.26 35.78
CA ASP A 165 21.66 -18.31 35.51
C ASP A 165 21.11 -16.98 34.94
N PRO A 166 21.52 -15.82 35.48
CA PRO A 166 20.99 -14.52 35.08
C PRO A 166 21.25 -14.16 33.60
N ILE A 167 22.24 -14.76 32.94
CA ILE A 167 22.53 -14.55 31.51
C ILE A 167 21.45 -15.18 30.63
N ILE A 168 20.84 -16.29 31.05
CA ILE A 168 19.81 -16.99 30.26
C ILE A 168 18.63 -16.07 29.98
N ASN A 169 18.16 -15.31 30.97
CA ASN A 169 17.04 -14.40 30.80
C ASN A 169 17.36 -13.26 29.83
N LYS A 170 18.61 -12.74 29.87
CA LYS A 170 19.07 -11.72 28.93
C LYS A 170 19.10 -12.26 27.50
N PHE A 171 19.60 -13.48 27.31
CA PHE A 171 19.70 -14.06 25.97
C PHE A 171 18.34 -14.51 25.42
N LYS A 172 17.43 -15.04 26.27
CA LYS A 172 16.03 -15.27 25.91
C LYS A 172 15.35 -14.01 25.37
N MET A 173 15.58 -12.85 25.99
CA MET A 173 15.01 -11.58 25.54
C MET A 173 15.50 -11.20 24.13
N VAL A 174 16.80 -11.38 23.86
CA VAL A 174 17.36 -11.14 22.52
C VAL A 174 16.74 -12.10 21.49
N MET A 175 16.64 -13.39 21.82
CA MET A 175 16.06 -14.38 20.92
C MET A 175 14.58 -14.13 20.62
N SER A 176 13.79 -13.71 21.61
CA SER A 176 12.38 -13.35 21.40
C SER A 176 12.21 -12.12 20.50
N GLY A 177 13.05 -11.10 20.68
CA GLY A 177 13.09 -9.94 19.77
C GLY A 177 13.49 -10.34 18.34
N TYR A 178 14.44 -11.26 18.22
CA TYR A 178 14.86 -11.80 16.93
C TYR A 178 13.72 -12.59 16.25
N GLU A 179 13.05 -13.49 16.96
CA GLU A 179 11.90 -14.25 16.46
C GLU A 179 10.84 -13.31 15.86
N THR A 180 10.46 -12.28 16.63
CA THR A 180 9.51 -11.26 16.18
C THR A 180 9.94 -10.57 14.89
N VAL A 181 11.23 -10.20 14.78
CA VAL A 181 11.75 -9.54 13.57
C VAL A 181 11.77 -10.51 12.38
N LYS A 182 12.18 -11.75 12.58
CA LYS A 182 12.17 -12.81 11.55
C LYS A 182 10.75 -13.04 11.02
N ASP A 183 9.78 -13.17 11.92
CA ASP A 183 8.38 -13.42 11.56
C ASP A 183 7.78 -12.23 10.80
N ASN A 184 8.12 -11.01 11.18
CA ASN A 184 7.71 -9.82 10.44
C ASN A 184 8.29 -9.78 9.01
N MET A 185 9.54 -10.23 8.82
CA MET A 185 10.14 -10.35 7.48
C MET A 185 9.45 -11.43 6.65
N GLU A 186 9.15 -12.57 7.26
CA GLU A 186 8.42 -13.68 6.63
C GLU A 186 7.01 -13.23 6.20
N ALA A 187 6.27 -12.56 7.09
CA ALA A 187 4.95 -12.02 6.78
C ALA A 187 4.98 -10.96 5.65
N PHE A 188 6.05 -10.17 5.54
CA PHE A 188 6.22 -9.23 4.42
C PHE A 188 6.48 -9.95 3.09
N ILE A 189 7.30 -10.99 3.10
CA ILE A 189 7.59 -11.81 1.91
C ILE A 189 6.32 -12.55 1.48
N ASP A 190 5.59 -13.15 2.41
CA ASP A 190 4.37 -13.91 2.12
C ASP A 190 3.29 -13.04 1.46
N ARG A 191 2.99 -11.87 2.02
CA ARG A 191 2.02 -10.93 1.40
C ARG A 191 2.48 -10.40 0.04
N SER A 192 3.78 -10.49 -0.26
CA SER A 192 4.38 -10.02 -1.52
C SER A 192 4.37 -11.07 -2.64
N LYS A 193 3.95 -12.32 -2.37
CA LYS A 193 3.99 -13.44 -3.35
C LYS A 193 3.31 -13.13 -4.69
N GLY A 194 2.29 -12.27 -4.72
CA GLY A 194 1.63 -11.88 -5.96
C GLY A 194 2.55 -11.22 -6.99
N ILE A 195 3.73 -10.73 -6.60
CA ILE A 195 4.73 -10.20 -7.54
C ILE A 195 5.47 -11.28 -8.34
N GLU A 196 5.46 -12.53 -7.85
CA GLU A 196 6.20 -13.64 -8.46
C GLU A 196 5.54 -14.13 -9.75
N GLU A 197 4.21 -14.12 -9.77
CA GLU A 197 3.36 -14.59 -10.88
C GLU A 197 2.93 -13.46 -11.82
N PHE A 198 3.33 -12.22 -11.53
CA PHE A 198 2.91 -11.07 -12.32
C PHE A 198 3.55 -11.08 -13.72
N ASP A 199 2.69 -11.08 -14.74
CA ASP A 199 3.05 -10.85 -16.13
C ASP A 199 2.63 -9.44 -16.58
N ALA A 200 3.54 -8.72 -17.23
CA ALA A 200 3.24 -7.41 -17.80
C ALA A 200 2.31 -7.51 -19.01
N ASP A 201 2.29 -8.66 -19.70
CA ASP A 201 1.45 -8.91 -20.86
C ASP A 201 -0.04 -9.02 -20.47
N ASP A 202 -0.35 -9.32 -19.20
CA ASP A 202 -1.71 -9.37 -18.66
C ASP A 202 -2.42 -8.01 -18.65
N LEU A 203 -1.67 -6.92 -18.86
CA LEU A 203 -2.26 -5.59 -18.98
C LEU A 203 -3.08 -5.40 -20.25
N ASN A 204 -2.95 -6.30 -21.25
CA ASN A 204 -3.81 -6.39 -22.45
C ASN A 204 -4.04 -5.05 -23.19
N LEU A 205 -2.99 -4.25 -23.38
CA LEU A 205 -3.05 -2.89 -23.96
C LEU A 205 -2.97 -2.87 -25.51
#